data_AF-A0A972GFY4-F1
#
_entry.id   AF-A0A972GFY4-F1
#
_cell.length_a   1.000
_cell.length_b   1.000
_cell.length_c   1.000
_cell.angle_alpha   90.00
_cell.angle_beta   90.00
_cell.angle_gamma   90.00
#
_symmetry.space_group_name_H-M   'P 1'
#
loop_
_entity.id
_entity.type
_entity.pdbx_description
1 polymer ?
#
loop_
_entity_poly.entity_id
_entity_poly.type
_entity_poly.pdbx_seq_one_letter_code
_entity_poly.pdbx_strand_id
1 'polypeptide(L)'
;MTRSVYYYRSIYVDSATNYRYYAADQLPLLNRIIALKDLGFSLDQIGLLLNDHVSLDEMRGMLKLRRAAVEQTVRREQQRLV
;
A
#
# COMPACT_ATOMS: atom_id res chain seq x y z
N MET A 1 10.44 -2.66 15.67
CA MET A 1 9.20 -3.46 15.75
C MET A 1 8.09 -2.51 16.19
N THR A 2 7.10 -2.05 15.45
CA THR A 2 6.52 -2.41 14.14
C THR A 2 5.92 -1.11 13.62
N ARG A 3 6.57 -0.44 12.67
CA ARG A 3 6.12 0.85 12.10
C ARG A 3 5.01 0.67 11.05
N SER A 4 4.39 -0.51 11.01
CA SER A 4 3.47 -0.99 9.98
C SER A 4 1.99 -0.59 10.21
N VAL A 5 1.66 0.07 11.34
CA VAL A 5 0.25 0.20 11.81
C VAL A 5 -0.37 1.60 11.68
N TYR A 6 0.35 2.64 11.20
CA TYR A 6 -0.19 4.02 11.22
C TYR A 6 -0.27 4.73 9.87
N TYR A 7 -0.63 4.05 8.78
CA TYR A 7 -0.87 4.75 7.50
C TYR A 7 -2.19 5.53 7.48
N TYR A 8 -3.12 5.22 8.38
CA TYR A 8 -4.41 5.88 8.46
C TYR A 8 -4.80 6.13 9.91
N ARG A 9 -4.40 7.29 10.44
CA ARG A 9 -4.64 7.67 11.83
C ARG A 9 -6.01 8.33 11.96
N SER A 10 -6.88 7.77 12.81
CA SER A 10 -8.18 8.39 13.13
C SER A 10 -7.97 9.75 13.80
N ILE A 11 -8.84 10.72 13.47
CA ILE A 11 -8.82 12.04 14.10
C ILE A 11 -9.37 12.01 15.54
N TYR A 12 -10.22 11.03 15.83
CA TYR A 12 -10.81 10.83 17.15
C TYR A 12 -11.12 9.35 17.37
N VAL A 13 -10.93 8.91 18.62
CA VAL A 13 -11.33 7.57 19.09
C VAL A 13 -12.25 7.78 20.28
N ASP A 14 -13.48 7.28 20.16
CA ASP A 14 -14.42 7.27 21.27
C ASP A 14 -13.93 6.27 22.33
N SER A 15 -13.65 6.76 23.54
CA SER A 15 -13.10 5.96 24.63
C SER A 15 -14.08 4.98 25.27
N ALA A 16 -15.39 5.20 25.11
CA ALA A 16 -16.43 4.33 25.64
C ALA A 16 -16.73 3.16 24.71
N THR A 17 -16.63 3.36 23.38
CA THR A 17 -16.98 2.34 22.38
C THR A 17 -15.79 1.82 21.57
N ASN A 18 -14.61 2.44 21.70
CA ASN A 18 -13.43 2.25 20.84
C ASN A 18 -13.69 2.53 19.34
N TYR A 19 -14.78 3.24 19.02
CA TYR A 19 -15.10 3.59 17.64
C TYR A 19 -14.15 4.66 17.10
N ARG A 20 -13.73 4.52 15.85
CA ARG A 20 -12.77 5.41 15.19
C ARG A 20 -13.46 6.34 14.21
N TYR A 21 -13.21 7.62 14.35
CA TYR A 21 -13.75 8.66 13.48
C TYR A 21 -12.65 9.18 12.55
N TYR A 22 -13.02 9.38 11.29
CA TYR A 22 -12.15 9.89 10.25
C TYR A 22 -12.77 11.14 9.66
N ALA A 23 -11.97 12.16 9.39
CA ALA A 23 -12.45 13.35 8.70
C ALA A 23 -12.45 13.14 7.18
N ALA A 24 -13.25 13.94 6.48
CA ALA A 24 -13.37 13.88 5.02
C ALA A 24 -12.04 14.22 4.32
N ASP A 25 -11.21 15.07 4.94
CA ASP A 25 -9.87 15.43 4.47
C ASP A 25 -8.88 14.26 4.49
N GLN A 26 -9.22 13.14 5.15
CA GLN A 26 -8.41 11.93 5.17
C GLN A 26 -8.69 11.01 3.97
N LEU A 27 -9.82 11.19 3.28
CA LEU A 27 -10.21 10.36 2.14
C LEU A 27 -9.18 10.33 1.00
N PRO A 28 -8.49 11.44 0.62
CA PRO A 28 -7.46 11.40 -0.41
C PRO A 28 -6.29 10.46 -0.06
N LEU A 29 -5.83 10.47 1.20
CA LEU A 29 -4.76 9.58 1.66
C LEU A 29 -5.21 8.12 1.64
N LEU A 30 -6.45 7.85 2.08
CA LEU A 30 -7.04 6.52 2.03
C LEU A 30 -7.12 5.99 0.59
N ASN A 31 -7.61 6.80 -0.34
CA ASN A 31 -7.71 6.43 -1.75
C ASN A 31 -6.34 6.11 -2.35
N ARG A 32 -5.30 6.86 -1.97
CA ARG A 32 -3.91 6.58 -2.39
C ARG A 32 -3.41 5.25 -1.83
N ILE A 33 -3.68 4.94 -0.56
CA ILE A 33 -3.33 3.64 0.04
C ILE A 33 -4.03 2.49 -0.68
N ILE A 34 -5.32 2.62 -0.97
CA ILE A 34 -6.11 1.61 -1.68
C ILE A 34 -5.53 1.37 -3.07
N ALA A 35 -5.29 2.43 -3.85
CA ALA A 35 -4.70 2.31 -5.18
C ALA A 35 -3.34 1.58 -5.17
N LEU A 36 -2.46 1.88 -4.20
CA LEU A 36 -1.18 1.19 -4.09
C LEU A 36 -1.34 -0.28 -3.65
N LYS A 37 -2.31 -0.58 -2.79
CA LYS A 37 -2.63 -1.96 -2.41
C LYS A 37 -3.16 -2.76 -3.62
N ASP A 38 -4.00 -2.15 -4.44
CA ASP A 38 -4.55 -2.78 -5.66
C ASP A 38 -3.47 -3.02 -6.72
N LEU A 39 -2.44 -2.17 -6.77
CA LEU A 39 -1.22 -2.41 -7.56
C LEU A 39 -0.34 -3.55 -6.98
N GLY A 40 -0.68 -4.03 -5.78
CA GLY A 40 -0.07 -5.18 -5.14
C GLY A 40 1.18 -4.86 -4.31
N PHE A 41 1.34 -3.61 -3.87
CA PHE A 41 2.35 -3.25 -2.89
C PHE A 41 1.98 -3.75 -1.49
N SER A 42 2.98 -4.15 -0.70
CA SER A 42 2.78 -4.46 0.71
C SER A 42 2.58 -3.19 1.54
N LEU A 43 2.00 -3.30 2.74
CA LEU A 43 1.81 -2.14 3.62
C LEU A 43 3.12 -1.42 3.96
N ASP A 44 4.22 -2.17 4.18
CA ASP A 44 5.53 -1.57 4.44
C ASP A 44 6.05 -0.77 3.23
N GLN A 45 5.85 -1.28 2.00
CA GLN A 45 6.20 -0.57 0.77
C GLN A 45 5.33 0.68 0.57
N ILE A 46 4.03 0.57 0.84
CA ILE A 46 3.09 1.70 0.78
C ILE A 46 3.57 2.82 1.71
N GLY A 47 4.05 2.48 2.90
CA GLY A 47 4.59 3.48 3.79
C GLY A 47 5.82 4.22 3.32
N LEU A 48 6.75 3.51 2.69
CA LEU A 48 7.90 4.13 2.08
C LEU A 48 7.45 5.12 0.99
N LEU A 49 6.49 4.70 0.15
CA LEU A 49 5.91 5.53 -0.93
C LEU A 49 5.10 6.74 -0.44
N LEU A 50 4.58 6.69 0.78
CA LEU A 50 3.80 7.78 1.39
C LEU A 50 4.65 8.76 2.18
N ASN A 51 5.86 8.39 2.62
CA ASN A 51 6.70 9.22 3.47
C ASN A 51 7.53 10.27 2.69
N ASP A 52 7.13 10.61 1.46
CA ASP A 52 7.76 11.60 0.54
C ASP A 52 9.28 11.44 0.32
N HIS A 53 9.86 10.31 0.70
CA HIS A 53 11.30 10.01 0.55
C HIS A 53 11.62 9.11 -0.63
N VAL A 54 10.62 8.75 -1.44
CA VAL A 54 10.83 7.93 -2.63
C VAL A 54 10.90 8.84 -3.85
N SER A 55 12.07 8.85 -4.49
CA SER A 55 12.26 9.52 -5.77
C SER A 55 11.43 8.85 -6.87
N LEU A 56 11.13 9.61 -7.93
CA LEU A 56 10.41 9.10 -9.10
C LEU A 56 11.11 7.89 -9.73
N ASP A 57 12.45 7.87 -9.71
CA ASP A 57 13.24 6.77 -10.27
C ASP A 57 13.21 5.51 -9.40
N GLU A 58 13.20 5.65 -8.08
CA GLU A 58 12.96 4.53 -7.16
C GLU A 58 11.54 3.97 -7.34
N MET A 59 10.53 4.82 -7.50
CA MET A 59 9.16 4.40 -7.78
C MET A 59 9.07 3.64 -9.11
N ARG A 60 9.72 4.14 -10.16
CA ARG A 60 9.82 3.43 -11.46
C ARG A 60 10.53 2.08 -11.31
N GLY A 61 11.61 2.02 -10.53
CA GLY A 61 12.32 0.78 -10.22
C GLY A 61 11.41 -0.24 -9.54
N MET A 62 10.67 0.19 -8.52
CA MET A 62 9.70 -0.66 -7.81
C MET A 62 8.58 -1.17 -8.73
N LEU A 63 8.05 -0.32 -9.61
CA LEU A 63 7.04 -0.74 -10.60
C LEU A 63 7.59 -1.76 -11.61
N LYS A 64 8.83 -1.60 -12.07
CA LYS A 64 9.50 -2.57 -12.95
C LYS A 64 9.68 -3.93 -12.26
N LEU A 65 10.14 -3.94 -11.01
CA LEU A 65 10.27 -5.16 -10.22
C LEU A 65 8.91 -5.85 -10.02
N ARG A 66 7.86 -5.07 -9.75
CA ARG A 66 6.50 -5.60 -9.59
C ARG A 66 6.00 -6.24 -10.88
N ARG A 67 6.17 -5.57 -12.02
CA ARG A 67 5.81 -6.11 -13.34
C ARG A 67 6.50 -7.44 -13.62
N ALA A 68 7.81 -7.52 -13.40
CA ALA A 68 8.57 -8.75 -13.60
C ALA A 68 8.07 -9.90 -12.70
N ALA A 69 7.71 -9.61 -11.44
CA ALA A 69 7.16 -10.61 -10.53
C ALA A 69 5.81 -11.15 -11.02
N VAL A 70 4.91 -10.28 -11.49
CA VAL A 70 3.61 -10.68 -12.05
C VAL A 70 3.80 -11.54 -13.30
N GLU A 71 4.67 -11.13 -14.21
CA GLU A 71 4.98 -11.90 -15.42
C GLU A 71 5.55 -13.29 -15.08
N GLN A 72 6.38 -13.39 -14.04
CA GLN A 72 6.92 -14.68 -13.58
C GLN A 72 5.84 -15.57 -12.97
N THR A 73 4.89 -15.01 -12.20
CA THR A 73 3.76 -15.77 -11.68
C THR A 73 2.89 -16.32 -12.80
N VAL A 74 2.54 -15.48 -13.80
CA VAL A 74 1.76 -15.92 -14.96
C VAL A 74 2.46 -17.08 -15.68
N ARG A 75 3.77 -16.97 -15.94
CA ARG A 75 4.55 -18.05 -16.56
C ARG A 75 4.52 -19.34 -15.74
N ARG A 76 4.66 -19.25 -14.42
CA ARG A 76 4.60 -20.42 -13.53
C ARG A 76 3.24 -21.09 -13.54
N GLU A 77 2.16 -20.32 -13.49
CA GLU A 77 0.81 -20.89 -13.55
C GLU A 77 0.51 -21.49 -14.93
N GLN A 78 1.01 -20.90 -16.02
CA GLN A 78 0.91 -21.50 -17.36
C GLN A 78 1.64 -22.85 -17.46
N GLN A 79 2.82 -22.97 -16.83
CA GLN A 79 3.57 -24.23 -16.80
C GLN A 79 2.88 -25.34 -15.99
N ARG A 80 1.96 -25.00 -15.08
CA ARG A 80 1.18 -25.96 -14.28
C ARG A 80 -0.04 -26.51 -15.00
N LEU A 81 -0.47 -25.85 -16.07
CA LEU A 81 -1.65 -26.23 -16.86
C LEU A 81 -1.30 -27.16 -18.04
N VAL A 82 -0.01 -27.48 -18.22
CA VAL A 82 0.53 -28.42 -19.22
C VAL A 82 0.91 -29.71 -18.52
#